data_AF-A0A800IH75-F1
#
_entry.id   AF-A0A800IH75-F1
#
_cell.length_a   1.000
_cell.length_b   1.000
_cell.length_c   1.000
_cell.angle_alpha   90.00
_cell.angle_beta   90.00
_cell.angle_gamma   90.00
#
_symmetry.space_group_name_H-M   'P 1'
#
loop_
_entity.id
_entity.type
_entity.pdbx_description
1 polymer ?
#
loop_
_entity_poly.entity_id
_entity_poly.type
_entity_poly.pdbx_seq_one_letter_code
_entity_poly.pdbx_strand_id
1 'polypeptide(L)' 'MELILYLSHINTYPIKSTHPIALNSSYLFNTGVAYDRHWMLVGADNAMLTSRKHPKLLHCPGKILG' A
#
# COMPACT_ATOMS: atom_id res chain seq x y z
N MET A 1 26.74 -21.21 -8.60
CA MET A 1 26.74 -19.74 -8.68
C MET A 1 25.57 -19.25 -7.87
N GLU A 2 25.79 -18.56 -6.75
CA GLU A 2 24.70 -17.98 -5.96
C GLU A 2 24.17 -16.73 -6.67
N LEU A 3 22.84 -16.63 -6.78
CA LEU A 3 22.17 -15.41 -7.25
C LEU A 3 22.03 -14.46 -6.07
N ILE A 4 22.72 -13.32 -6.13
CA ILE A 4 22.52 -12.23 -5.19
C ILE A 4 21.35 -11.39 -5.69
N LEU A 5 20.31 -11.31 -4.88
CA LEU A 5 19.18 -10.41 -5.09
C LEU A 5 19.36 -9.16 -4.25
N TYR A 6 19.03 -8.00 -4.83
CA TYR A 6 19.01 -6.73 -4.12
C TYR A 6 17.59 -6.17 -4.09
N LEU A 7 17.26 -5.50 -2.98
CA LEU A 7 15.98 -4.81 -2.83
C LEU A 7 15.99 -3.53 -3.67
N SER A 8 15.15 -3.46 -4.71
CA SER A 8 15.08 -2.30 -5.60
C SER A 8 14.25 -1.15 -5.02
N HIS A 9 13.08 -1.47 -4.44
CA HIS A 9 12.15 -0.48 -3.91
C HIS A 9 11.35 -1.03 -2.73
N ILE A 10 10.91 -0.14 -1.85
CA ILE A 10 9.91 -0.40 -0.82
C ILE A 10 8.70 0.47 -1.12
N ASN A 11 7.54 -0.16 -1.22
CA ASN A 11 6.27 0.53 -1.40
C ASN A 11 5.30 0.07 -0.31
N THR A 12 4.59 1.02 0.30
CA THR A 12 3.50 0.73 1.24
C THR A 12 2.19 1.29 0.69
N TYR A 13 1.08 0.63 1.01
CA TYR A 13 -0.26 1.01 0.59
C TYR A 13 -1.15 1.19 1.82
N PRO A 14 -1.08 2.32 2.55
CA PRO A 14 -1.79 2.46 3.82
C PRO A 14 -3.29 2.19 3.70
N ILE A 15 -3.90 2.72 2.64
CA ILE A 15 -5.28 2.44 2.27
C ILE A 15 -5.26 1.42 1.11
N LYS A 16 -6.04 0.35 1.25
CA LYS A 16 -6.17 -0.69 0.23
C LYS A 16 -6.59 -0.09 -1.12
N SER A 17 -5.93 -0.54 -2.18
CA SER A 17 -6.26 -0.19 -3.57
C SER A 17 -6.05 1.28 -3.97
N THR A 18 -5.30 2.06 -3.20
CA THR A 18 -4.89 3.43 -3.58
C THR A 18 -3.48 3.48 -4.18
N HIS A 19 -3.01 4.67 -4.51
CA HIS A 19 -1.64 4.90 -4.99
C HIS A 19 -0.61 4.48 -3.91
N PRO A 20 0.51 3.82 -4.27
CA PRO A 20 1.57 3.49 -3.32
C PRO A 20 2.28 4.73 -2.77
N ILE A 21 2.89 4.59 -1.61
CA ILE A 21 3.90 5.51 -1.09
C ILE A 21 5.25 4.81 -1.17
N ALA A 22 6.18 5.39 -1.93
CA ALA A 22 7.56 4.93 -2.01
C ALA A 22 8.33 5.32 -0.74
N LEU A 23 9.11 4.38 -0.18
CA LEU A 23 9.87 4.55 1.04
C LEU A 23 11.35 4.24 0.82
N ASN A 24 12.23 4.98 1.52
CA ASN A 24 13.66 4.69 1.55
C ASN A 24 14.00 3.59 2.57
N SER A 25 13.19 3.46 3.62
CA SER A 25 13.31 2.46 4.68
C SER A 25 11.95 2.24 5.33
N SER A 26 11.77 1.10 5.99
CA SER A 26 10.57 0.81 6.77
C SER A 26 10.84 -0.25 7.82
N TYR A 27 10.06 -0.22 8.90
CA TYR A 27 9.94 -1.36 9.80
C TYR A 27 9.19 -2.51 9.13
N LEU A 28 9.62 -3.73 9.44
CA LEU A 28 8.95 -4.96 9.06
C LEU A 28 8.32 -5.58 10.29
N PHE A 29 7.01 -5.83 10.22
CA PHE A 29 6.24 -6.52 11.25
C PHE A 29 5.80 -7.89 10.74
N ASN A 30 5.26 -8.74 11.61
CA ASN A 30 4.69 -10.05 11.23
C ASN A 30 3.58 -9.94 10.18
N THR A 31 2.95 -8.77 10.05
CA THR A 31 1.89 -8.48 9.07
C THR A 31 2.41 -7.85 7.78
N GLY A 32 3.70 -7.47 7.72
CA GLY A 32 4.32 -6.85 6.55
C GLY A 32 5.01 -5.53 6.85
N VAL A 33 5.28 -4.77 5.78
CA VAL A 33 5.86 -3.42 5.83
C VAL A 33 4.95 -2.51 6.66
N ALA A 34 5.53 -1.63 7.47
CA ALA A 34 4.78 -0.67 8.27
C ALA A 34 3.65 0.01 7.49
N TYR A 35 2.46 0.02 8.11
CA TYR A 35 1.22 0.60 7.59
C TYR A 35 0.61 -0.10 6.37
N ASP A 36 1.19 -1.17 5.81
CA ASP A 36 0.68 -1.75 4.57
C ASP A 36 -0.75 -2.30 4.73
N ARG A 37 -1.71 -1.66 4.06
CA ARG A 37 -3.14 -2.03 3.95
C ARG A 37 -3.87 -2.11 5.28
N HIS A 38 -3.49 -1.28 6.25
CA HIS A 38 -4.19 -1.18 7.53
C HIS A 38 -5.60 -0.58 7.41
N TRP A 39 -5.89 0.15 6.32
CA TRP A 39 -7.19 0.75 6.06
C TRP A 39 -7.80 0.28 4.74
N MET A 40 -9.12 0.38 4.64
CA MET A 40 -9.88 0.04 3.44
C MET A 40 -11.09 0.95 3.34
N LEU A 41 -11.36 1.50 2.15
CA LEU A 41 -12.58 2.26 1.90
C LEU A 41 -13.76 1.32 1.73
N VAL A 42 -14.88 1.68 2.37
CA VAL A 42 -16.14 0.95 2.34
C VAL A 42 -17.22 1.90 1.83
N GLY A 43 -18.01 1.43 0.86
CA GLY A 43 -19.12 2.18 0.29
C GLY A 43 -20.35 2.20 1.22
N ALA A 44 -21.37 2.98 0.85
CA ALA A 44 -22.63 3.05 1.58
C ALA A 44 -23.40 1.71 1.63
N ASP A 45 -23.08 0.79 0.73
CA ASP A 45 -23.59 -0.58 0.67
C ASP A 45 -22.80 -1.56 1.57
N ASN A 46 -21.89 -1.05 2.40
CA ASN A 46 -20.93 -1.82 3.19
C ASN A 46 -19.98 -2.69 2.35
N ALA A 47 -19.88 -2.47 1.03
CA ALA A 47 -18.96 -3.20 0.18
C ALA A 47 -17.59 -2.52 0.13
N MET A 48 -16.55 -3.34 0.02
CA MET A 48 -15.19 -2.85 -0.23
C MET A 48 -15.11 -2.14 -1.58
N LEU A 49 -14.56 -0.92 -1.57
CA LEU A 49 -14.13 -0.24 -2.79
C LEU A 49 -12.74 -0.74 -3.20
N THR A 50 -12.57 -1.13 -4.46
CA THR A 50 -11.28 -1.60 -5.01
C THR A 50 -10.96 -0.90 -6.31
N SER A 51 -9.67 -0.84 -6.67
CA SER A 51 -9.22 -0.23 -7.92
C SER A 51 -9.72 -0.96 -9.17
N ARG A 52 -10.05 -2.26 -9.06
CA ARG A 52 -10.67 -3.03 -10.15
C ARG A 52 -12.06 -2.51 -10.54
N LYS A 53 -12.86 -2.10 -9.55
CA LYS A 53 -14.20 -1.52 -9.76
C LYS A 53 -14.19 0.00 -9.87
N HIS A 54 -13.25 0.65 -9.16
CA HIS A 54 -13.10 2.10 -9.09
C HIS A 54 -11.64 2.50 -9.38
N PRO A 55 -11.21 2.50 -10.66
CA PRO A 55 -9.82 2.80 -11.02
C PRO A 55 -9.31 4.16 -10.50
N LYS A 56 -10.21 5.12 -10.29
CA LYS A 56 -9.92 6.44 -9.72
C LYS A 56 -9.25 6.39 -8.34
N LEU A 57 -9.38 5.28 -7.59
CA LEU A 57 -8.67 5.10 -6.32
C LEU A 57 -7.14 5.16 -6.49
N LEU A 58 -6.62 4.79 -7.66
CA LEU A 58 -5.19 4.88 -7.97
C LEU A 58 -4.69 6.32 -8.15
N HIS A 59 -5.59 7.30 -8.26
CA HIS A 59 -5.28 8.72 -8.32
C HIS A 59 -5.32 9.40 -6.95
N CYS A 60 -5.50 8.63 -5.86
CA CYS A 60 -5.47 9.15 -4.50
C CYS A 60 -4.05 8.98 -3.93
N PRO A 61 -3.18 10.01 -4.01
CA PRO A 61 -1.87 9.97 -3.37
C PRO A 61 -2.03 10.06 -1.84
N GLY A 62 -1.19 9.32 -1.13
CA GLY A 62 -1.10 9.37 0.33
C GLY A 62 0.24 9.93 0.80
N LYS A 63 0.30 10.35 2.06
CA LYS A 63 1.53 10.69 2.76
C LYS A 63 1.44 10.17 4.20
N ILE A 64 2.51 9.56 4.69
CA ILE A 64 2.67 9.23 6.11
C ILE A 64 3.33 10.44 6.77
N LEU A 65 2.69 10.99 7.81
CA LEU A 65 3.26 12.05 8.63
C LEU A 65 3.99 11.41 9.81
N GLY A 66 5.22 11.87 10.06
CA GLY A 66 6.03 11.45 11.20
C GLY A 66 5.69 12.24 12.45
#